data_AF-A0A180FF63-F1
#
_entry.id   AF-A0A180FF63-F1
#
_cell.length_a   1.000
_cell.length_b   1.000
_cell.length_c   1.000
_cell.angle_alpha   90.00
_cell.angle_beta   90.00
_cell.angle_gamma   90.00
#
_symmetry.space_group_name_H-M   'P 1'
#
loop_
_entity.id
_entity.type
_entity.pdbx_description
1 polymer ?
#
loop_
_entity_poly.entity_id
_entity_poly.type
_entity_poly.pdbx_seq_one_letter_code
_entity_poly.pdbx_strand_id
1 'polypeptide(L)'
;MNNIPCLHEIRSTIDAESVADALCQMNTCEEGELFLLSKHLKRAELEVIARGLDIPFQKRDRTDRLKDKIIEGTIGFRLRSQAIRSNSI
;
A
#
# COMPACT_ATOMS: atom_id res chain seq x y z
N MET A 1 7.15 21.28 8.57
CA MET A 1 7.09 20.44 7.36
C MET A 1 7.89 19.17 7.63
N ASN A 2 7.26 18.01 7.79
CA ASN A 2 8.00 16.78 8.07
C ASN A 2 8.21 16.01 6.78
N ASN A 3 9.36 16.35 6.19
CA ASN A 3 10.10 15.67 5.15
C ASN A 3 10.24 14.18 5.50
N ILE A 4 9.79 13.29 4.62
CA ILE A 4 10.18 11.87 4.67
C ILE A 4 11.01 11.64 3.40
N PRO A 5 12.35 11.67 3.50
CA PRO A 5 13.21 11.28 2.40
C PRO A 5 13.50 9.79 2.52
N CYS A 6 13.02 8.98 1.59
CA CYS A 6 13.53 7.62 1.42
C CYS A 6 13.88 7.38 -0.05
N LEU A 7 15.13 7.71 -0.37
CA LEU A 7 15.89 7.20 -1.51
C LEU A 7 16.51 5.86 -1.10
N HIS A 8 16.28 4.75 -1.81
CA HIS A 8 17.36 3.84 -2.20
C HIS A 8 16.97 2.79 -3.26
N GLU A 9 17.68 2.86 -4.39
CA GLU A 9 18.25 1.76 -5.19
C GLU A 9 17.38 0.76 -5.98
N ILE A 10 17.73 0.71 -7.26
CA ILE A 10 17.13 -0.01 -8.38
C ILE A 10 17.60 -1.48 -8.37
N ARG A 11 16.69 -2.44 -8.12
CA ARG A 11 16.85 -3.85 -8.52
C ARG A 11 15.48 -4.44 -8.88
N SER A 12 15.40 -5.21 -9.97
CA SER A 12 14.17 -5.76 -10.57
C SER A 12 13.46 -6.84 -9.72
N THR A 13 12.95 -6.48 -8.55
CA THR A 13 12.04 -7.32 -7.73
C THR A 13 10.99 -6.38 -7.15
N ILE A 14 9.70 -6.72 -7.26
CA ILE A 14 8.58 -5.85 -6.85
C ILE A 14 8.84 -5.21 -5.48
N ASP A 15 9.05 -3.90 -5.52
CA ASP A 15 9.47 -3.13 -4.37
C ASP A 15 8.22 -2.65 -3.61
N ALA A 16 8.01 -3.20 -2.42
CA ALA A 16 6.81 -2.94 -1.62
C ALA A 16 6.65 -1.45 -1.31
N GLU A 17 7.77 -0.75 -1.10
CA GLU A 17 7.81 0.68 -0.84
C GLU A 17 7.37 1.48 -2.06
N SER A 18 7.84 1.11 -3.27
CA SER A 18 7.36 1.75 -4.51
C SER A 18 5.86 1.56 -4.76
N VAL A 19 5.33 0.36 -4.46
CA VAL A 19 3.89 0.10 -4.58
C VAL A 19 3.13 0.95 -3.56
N ALA A 20 3.62 1.03 -2.32
CA ALA A 20 2.99 1.84 -1.29
C ALA A 20 3.07 3.34 -1.57
N ASP A 21 4.15 3.84 -2.14
CA ASP A 21 4.25 5.24 -2.57
C ASP A 21 3.23 5.54 -3.69
N ALA A 22 3.11 4.64 -4.68
CA ALA A 22 2.08 4.77 -5.70
C ALA A 22 0.66 4.76 -5.10
N LEU A 23 0.37 3.85 -4.16
CA LEU A 23 -0.90 3.82 -3.43
C LEU A 23 -1.09 5.07 -2.55
N CYS A 24 0.00 5.65 -2.02
CA CYS A 24 -0.01 6.90 -1.26
C CYS A 24 -0.36 8.11 -2.14
N GLN A 25 -0.08 8.09 -3.45
CA GLN A 25 -0.55 9.14 -4.34
C GLN A 25 -2.05 9.04 -4.67
N MET A 26 -2.69 7.91 -4.36
CA MET A 26 -4.11 7.68 -4.63
C MET A 26 -5.00 8.23 -3.52
N ASN A 27 -6.20 8.67 -3.92
CA ASN A 27 -7.16 9.31 -3.02
C ASN A 27 -8.29 8.36 -2.59
N THR A 28 -8.50 7.26 -3.31
CA THR A 28 -9.57 6.28 -3.02
C THR A 28 -9.04 4.85 -2.98
N CYS A 29 -9.69 4.01 -2.16
CA CYS A 29 -9.39 2.58 -2.10
C CYS A 29 -9.60 1.88 -3.44
N GLU A 30 -10.61 2.32 -4.21
CA GLU A 30 -10.93 1.80 -5.54
C GLU A 30 -9.80 2.04 -6.56
N GLU A 31 -9.16 3.22 -6.54
CA GLU A 31 -7.99 3.50 -7.38
C GLU A 31 -6.82 2.56 -7.03
N GLY A 32 -6.61 2.33 -5.73
CA GLY A 32 -5.61 1.38 -5.25
C GLY A 32 -5.86 -0.04 -5.75
N GLU A 33 -7.11 -0.51 -5.70
CA GLU A 33 -7.47 -1.83 -6.21
C GLU A 33 -7.25 -1.94 -7.72
N LEU A 34 -7.70 -0.93 -8.48
CA LEU A 34 -7.52 -0.86 -9.93
C LEU A 34 -6.04 -0.85 -10.32
N PHE A 35 -5.20 -0.16 -9.56
CA PHE A 35 -3.75 -0.18 -9.78
C PHE A 35 -3.14 -1.56 -9.55
N LEU A 36 -3.49 -2.23 -8.44
CA LEU A 36 -3.03 -3.58 -8.15
C LEU A 36 -3.54 -4.59 -9.21
N LEU A 37 -4.76 -4.38 -9.72
CA LEU A 37 -5.36 -5.17 -10.80
C LEU A 37 -4.64 -4.95 -12.14
N SER A 38 -4.36 -3.68 -12.49
CA SER A 38 -3.65 -3.28 -13.71
C SER A 38 -2.22 -3.81 -13.76
N LYS A 39 -1.56 -3.94 -12.60
CA LYS A 39 -0.24 -4.55 -12.48
C LYS A 39 -0.25 -6.07 -12.62
N HIS A 40 -1.43 -6.72 -12.73
CA HIS A 40 -1.59 -8.17 -12.80
C HIS A 40 -0.81 -8.92 -11.71
N LEU A 41 -0.78 -8.35 -10.50
CA LEU A 41 -0.01 -8.89 -9.38
C LEU A 41 -0.54 -10.27 -8.99
N LYS A 42 0.38 -11.24 -8.95
CA LYS A 42 0.07 -12.58 -8.44
C LYS A 42 0.01 -12.54 -6.92
N ARG A 43 -0.60 -13.58 -6.36
CA ARG A 43 -0.66 -13.78 -4.90
C ARG A 43 0.72 -13.65 -4.24
N ALA A 44 1.75 -14.28 -4.81
CA ALA A 44 3.12 -14.19 -4.30
C ALA A 44 3.63 -12.74 -4.22
N GLU A 45 3.36 -11.92 -5.24
CA GLU A 45 3.75 -10.51 -5.25
C GLU A 45 3.01 -9.72 -4.18
N LEU A 46 1.71 -9.97 -3.99
CA LEU A 46 0.94 -9.33 -2.92
C LEU A 46 1.44 -9.75 -1.54
N GLU A 47 1.86 -11.00 -1.35
CA GLU A 47 2.46 -11.46 -0.10
C GLU A 47 3.81 -10.77 0.16
N VAL A 48 4.62 -10.54 -0.87
CA VAL A 48 5.86 -9.76 -0.78
C VAL A 48 5.58 -8.31 -0.43
N ILE A 49 4.60 -7.69 -1.09
CA ILE A 49 4.19 -6.30 -0.82
C ILE A 49 3.66 -6.17 0.61
N ALA A 50 2.73 -7.04 1.01
CA ALA A 50 2.16 -7.02 2.36
C ALA A 50 3.25 -7.23 3.42
N ARG A 51 4.21 -8.13 3.18
CA ARG A 51 5.36 -8.34 4.07
C ARG A 51 6.28 -7.13 4.15
N GLY A 52 6.57 -6.48 3.03
CA GLY A 52 7.40 -5.27 2.99
C GLY A 52 6.73 -4.07 3.68
N LEU A 53 5.40 -4.04 3.70
CA LEU A 53 4.61 -3.04 4.41
C LEU A 53 4.28 -3.40 5.87
N ASP A 54 4.85 -4.50 6.39
CA ASP A 54 4.57 -5.04 7.72
C ASP A 54 3.06 -5.30 7.97
N ILE A 55 2.31 -5.58 6.90
CA ILE A 55 0.87 -5.83 6.97
C ILE A 55 0.64 -7.30 7.33
N PRO A 56 -0.08 -7.60 8.42
CA PRO A 56 -0.35 -8.99 8.81
C PRO A 56 -1.34 -9.65 7.84
N PHE A 57 -0.89 -10.72 7.19
CA PHE A 57 -1.69 -11.56 6.31
C PHE A 57 -1.60 -13.04 6.73
N GLN A 58 -2.63 -13.83 6.41
CA GLN A 58 -2.62 -15.27 6.61
C GLN A 58 -2.43 -15.99 5.29
N LYS A 59 -1.70 -17.12 5.28
CA LYS A 59 -1.54 -17.97 4.08
C LYS A 59 -2.86 -18.51 3.52
N ARG A 60 -3.93 -18.51 4.32
CA ARG A 60 -5.29 -18.89 3.90
C ARG A 60 -6.10 -17.73 3.33
N ASP A 61 -5.64 -16.49 3.46
CA ASP A 61 -6.34 -15.33 2.90
C ASP A 61 -6.36 -15.41 1.38
N ARG A 62 -7.46 -15.00 0.76
CA ARG A 62 -7.57 -14.94 -0.70
C ARG A 62 -6.79 -13.74 -1.23
N THR A 63 -6.40 -13.79 -2.51
CA THR A 63 -5.72 -12.69 -3.21
C THR A 63 -6.47 -11.36 -3.04
N ASP A 64 -7.79 -11.39 -3.15
CA ASP A 64 -8.70 -10.28 -2.92
C ASP A 64 -8.51 -9.64 -1.54
N ARG A 65 -8.56 -10.46 -0.48
CA ARG A 65 -8.37 -10.03 0.91
C ARG A 65 -6.97 -9.52 1.21
N LEU A 66 -5.95 -10.02 0.50
CA LEU A 66 -4.59 -9.48 0.55
C LEU A 66 -4.52 -8.06 -0.03
N LYS A 67 -5.20 -7.82 -1.16
CA LYS A 67 -5.28 -6.47 -1.75
C LYS A 67 -5.96 -5.50 -0.80
N ASP A 68 -7.13 -5.88 -0.29
CA ASP A 68 -7.91 -5.06 0.66
C ASP A 68 -7.07 -4.63 1.86
N LYS A 69 -6.35 -5.59 2.48
CA LYS A 69 -5.40 -5.31 3.57
C LYS A 69 -4.28 -4.34 3.18
N ILE A 70 -3.71 -4.50 1.98
CA ILE A 70 -2.66 -3.60 1.48
C ILE A 70 -3.22 -2.18 1.29
N ILE A 71 -4.41 -2.06 0.73
CA ILE A 71 -5.09 -0.78 0.51
C ILE A 71 -5.46 -0.11 1.83
N GLU A 72 -6.07 -0.84 2.77
CA GLU A 72 -6.40 -0.32 4.10
C GLU A 72 -5.15 0.09 4.88
N GLY A 73 -4.09 -0.72 4.82
CA GLY A 73 -2.81 -0.44 5.49
C GLY A 73 -2.05 0.76 4.92
N THR A 74 -2.33 1.15 3.68
CA THR A 74 -1.65 2.28 3.00
C THR A 74 -2.56 3.51 2.92
N ILE A 75 -3.62 3.44 2.11
CA ILE A 75 -4.58 4.52 1.86
C ILE A 75 -5.42 4.77 3.13
N GLY A 76 -5.95 3.72 3.74
CA GLY A 76 -6.78 3.83 4.95
C GLY A 76 -6.02 4.43 6.14
N PHE A 77 -4.79 3.97 6.38
CA PHE A 77 -3.92 4.53 7.41
C PHE A 77 -3.62 6.01 7.18
N ARG A 78 -3.32 6.41 5.93
CA ARG A 78 -3.10 7.82 5.56
C ARG A 78 -4.34 8.68 5.78
N LEU A 79 -5.50 8.26 5.27
CA LEU A 79 -6.75 8.99 5.45
C LEU A 79 -7.05 9.20 6.94
N ARG A 80 -6.82 8.17 7.75
CA ARG A 80 -7.00 8.24 9.21
C ARG A 80 -5.98 9.18 9.87
N SER A 81 -4.71 9.16 9.44
CA SER A 81 -3.70 10.09 9.93
C SER A 81 -3.92 11.53 9.46
N GLN A 82 -4.49 11.73 8.27
CA GLN A 82 -4.79 13.06 7.71
C GLN A 82 -6.04 13.66 8.36
N ALA A 83 -7.08 12.86 8.60
CA ALA A 83 -8.30 13.28 9.28
C ALA A 83 -8.01 13.82 10.70
N ILE A 84 -7.04 13.24 11.41
CA ILE A 84 -6.60 13.74 12.73
C ILE A 84 -5.89 15.10 12.60
N ARG A 85 -5.20 15.36 11.50
CA ARG A 85 -4.44 16.60 11.27
C ARG A 85 -5.29 17.77 10.79
N SER A 86 -6.50 17.50 10.30
CA SER A 86 -7.41 18.51 9.75
C SER A 86 -8.41 19.09 10.77
N ASN A 87 -8.44 18.61 12.03
CA ASN A 87 -9.33 19.14 13.07
C ASN A 87 -8.62 20.13 14.03
N SER A 88 -7.80 21.00 13.47
CA SER A 88 -7.29 22.17 14.20
C SER A 88 -7.31 23.36 13.25
N ILE A 89 -8.52 23.82 12.92
CA ILE A 89 -8.95 25.24 12.88
C ILE A 89 -10.44 25.32 12.54
#